data_AF-K1TWL5-F1
#
_entry.id   AF-K1TWL5-F1
#
_cell.length_a   1.000
_cell.length_b   1.000
_cell.length_c   1.000
_cell.angle_alpha   90.00
_cell.angle_beta   90.00
_cell.angle_gamma   90.00
#
_symmetry.space_group_name_H-M   'P 1'
#
loop_
_entity.id
_entity.type
_entity.pdbx_description
1 polymer ?
#
loop_
_entity_poly.entity_id
_entity_poly.type
_entity_poly.pdbx_seq_one_letter_code
_entity_poly.pdbx_strand_id
1 'polypeptide(L)'
;MLVVVSLALSVTLFNALCAFVGGFSMEKYVSFMTCADFIVSTPDYFRYNPADEFITPEQIEEIAANTKSSLSGTGYAVRKPVYLWMTEDALRQDYARYESAEQLDSHMSRMEHRGDMVMGDTRIEALDNSLFDKLQVFDGDISPMLEPNNNAIAIAVSLDDYGNLPNPEYYPKVGDTITATYADDVKYIDSRTGELRTEDTPEEYFQEKLYGARDVEYTVCALVELPYSMSYRYGGIGYETVLSVDTAQRDSGGAAIPMLYLFDTADDADEAEAEQYLSKLTAGEFSPLMYESKATARSEFAQFRQMFLLVGGILCAIIGLVGLLNFFNAMMTSILSRRR
;
A
#
# COMPACT_ATOMS: atom_id res chain seq x y z
N MET A 1 -22.59 -38.37 33.01
CA MET A 1 -22.44 -37.97 31.60
C MET A 1 -22.14 -36.48 31.44
N LEU A 2 -22.95 -35.59 32.00
CA LEU A 2 -22.78 -34.12 31.85
C LEU A 2 -21.38 -33.59 32.22
N VAL A 3 -20.75 -34.14 33.26
CA VAL A 3 -19.39 -33.77 33.70
C VAL A 3 -18.30 -34.13 32.69
N VAL A 4 -18.35 -35.36 32.17
CA VAL A 4 -17.34 -35.85 31.23
C VAL A 4 -17.42 -35.07 29.92
N VAL A 5 -18.65 -34.73 29.51
CA VAL A 5 -18.91 -33.92 28.32
C VAL A 5 -18.37 -32.49 28.49
N SER A 6 -18.61 -31.82 29.62
CA SER A 6 -18.15 -30.44 29.83
C SER A 6 -16.63 -30.33 29.96
N LEU A 7 -15.97 -31.29 30.62
CA LEU A 7 -14.52 -31.31 30.76
C LEU A 7 -13.81 -31.69 29.46
N ALA A 8 -14.34 -32.69 28.74
CA ALA A 8 -13.84 -33.03 27.41
C ALA A 8 -14.04 -31.86 26.43
N LEU A 9 -15.17 -31.15 26.49
CA LEU A 9 -15.44 -29.98 25.66
C LEU A 9 -14.47 -28.84 25.96
N SER A 10 -14.21 -28.53 27.23
CA SER A 10 -13.22 -27.50 27.62
C SER A 10 -11.84 -27.79 27.05
N VAL A 11 -11.34 -29.03 27.19
CA VAL A 11 -10.04 -29.44 26.65
C VAL A 11 -10.03 -29.41 25.11
N THR A 12 -11.11 -29.85 24.48
CA THR A 12 -11.23 -29.85 23.01
C THR A 12 -11.22 -28.42 22.47
N LEU A 13 -11.99 -27.52 23.09
CA LEU A 13 -12.02 -26.10 22.72
C LEU A 13 -10.68 -25.42 22.96
N PHE A 14 -9.99 -25.74 24.07
CA PHE A 14 -8.67 -25.22 24.33
C PHE A 14 -7.64 -25.69 23.30
N ASN A 15 -7.65 -26.97 22.94
CA ASN A 15 -6.79 -27.50 21.88
C ASN A 15 -7.10 -26.86 20.52
N ALA A 16 -8.38 -26.66 20.20
CA ALA A 16 -8.79 -25.97 18.98
C ALA A 16 -8.32 -24.51 18.98
N LEU A 17 -8.40 -23.81 20.11
CA LEU A 17 -7.89 -22.45 20.27
C LEU A 17 -6.36 -22.41 20.07
N CYS A 18 -5.61 -23.31 20.69
CA CYS A 18 -4.16 -23.38 20.52
C CYS A 18 -3.77 -23.66 19.06
N ALA A 19 -4.48 -24.57 18.39
CA ALA A 19 -4.27 -24.86 16.97
C ALA A 19 -4.61 -23.66 16.07
N PHE A 20 -5.71 -22.96 16.35
CA PHE A 20 -6.12 -21.76 15.63
C PHE A 20 -5.08 -20.64 15.75
N VAL A 21 -4.69 -20.30 16.98
CA VAL A 21 -3.69 -19.26 17.25
C VAL A 21 -2.31 -19.64 16.72
N GLY A 22 -1.94 -20.92 16.81
CA GLY A 22 -0.70 -21.46 16.25
C GLY A 22 -0.67 -21.49 14.72
N GLY A 23 -1.84 -21.39 14.06
CA GLY A 23 -1.96 -21.29 12.61
C GLY A 23 -1.61 -19.90 12.05
N PHE A 24 -1.50 -18.86 12.89
CA PHE A 24 -1.14 -17.53 12.43
C PHE A 24 0.36 -17.42 12.12
N SER A 25 0.70 -16.94 10.92
CA SER A 25 2.08 -16.66 10.53
C SER A 25 2.44 -15.20 10.78
N MET A 26 3.39 -14.96 11.69
CA MET A 26 3.94 -13.62 11.93
C MET A 26 4.65 -13.09 10.67
N GLU A 27 5.38 -13.94 9.98
CA GLU A 27 6.12 -13.58 8.78
C GLU A 27 5.19 -13.05 7.69
N LYS A 28 4.10 -13.78 7.40
CA LYS A 28 3.09 -13.34 6.42
C LYS A 28 2.39 -12.04 6.83
N TYR A 29 2.11 -11.88 8.12
CA TYR A 29 1.51 -10.64 8.62
C TYR A 29 2.46 -9.46 8.44
N VAL A 30 3.71 -9.62 8.85
CA VAL A 30 4.72 -8.55 8.76
C VAL A 30 5.03 -8.20 7.31
N SER A 31 5.16 -9.19 6.42
CA SER A 31 5.41 -8.94 4.99
C SER A 31 4.27 -8.20 4.30
N PHE A 32 3.03 -8.37 4.78
CA PHE A 32 1.88 -7.62 4.29
C PHE A 32 1.86 -6.18 4.80
N MET A 33 2.33 -5.95 6.03
CA MET A 33 2.34 -4.63 6.66
C MET A 33 3.48 -3.73 6.17
N THR A 34 4.67 -4.27 5.97
CA THR A 34 5.85 -3.49 5.55
C THR A 34 6.82 -4.31 4.71
N CYS A 35 7.40 -3.67 3.69
CA CYS A 35 8.49 -4.23 2.88
C CYS A 35 9.88 -3.88 3.41
N ALA A 36 9.99 -3.03 4.44
CA ALA A 36 11.24 -2.57 5.01
C ALA A 36 11.25 -2.65 6.55
N ASP A 37 12.44 -2.67 7.15
CA ASP A 37 12.56 -2.58 8.61
C ASP A 37 12.03 -1.21 9.11
N PHE A 38 12.32 -0.13 8.39
CA PHE A 38 11.86 1.22 8.71
C PHE A 38 11.41 1.98 7.46
N ILE A 39 10.32 2.74 7.62
CA ILE A 39 9.85 3.72 6.64
C ILE A 39 9.60 5.02 7.38
N VAL A 40 10.21 6.11 6.90
CA VAL A 40 10.16 7.44 7.51
C VAL A 40 9.62 8.44 6.50
N SER A 41 8.66 9.25 6.91
CA SER A 41 8.06 10.31 6.10
C SER A 41 7.37 11.34 7.00
N THR A 42 6.66 12.30 6.41
CA THR A 42 5.79 13.22 7.13
C THR A 42 4.53 12.51 7.65
N PRO A 43 3.87 13.02 8.71
CA PRO A 43 2.62 12.45 9.19
C PRO A 43 1.52 12.33 8.12
N ASP A 44 1.49 13.23 7.12
CA ASP A 44 0.48 13.20 6.05
C ASP A 44 0.59 11.97 5.16
N TYR A 45 1.82 11.50 4.89
CA TYR A 45 2.06 10.26 4.14
C TYR A 45 1.40 9.05 4.82
N PHE A 46 1.54 8.92 6.13
CA PHE A 46 0.95 7.81 6.89
C PHE A 46 -0.56 7.96 7.13
N ARG A 47 -1.10 9.17 6.99
CA ARG A 47 -2.51 9.49 7.22
C ARG A 47 -3.36 9.55 5.95
N TYR A 48 -2.77 9.28 4.78
CA TYR A 48 -3.45 9.33 3.48
C TYR A 48 -4.04 10.71 3.15
N ASN A 49 -3.43 11.76 3.68
CA ASN A 49 -3.79 13.12 3.31
C ASN A 49 -3.06 13.49 2.02
N PRO A 50 -3.66 14.33 1.14
CA PRO A 50 -2.89 15.01 0.11
C PRO A 50 -1.73 15.74 0.80
N ALA A 51 -0.51 15.24 0.62
CA ALA A 51 0.64 15.76 1.31
C ALA A 51 0.94 17.19 0.81
N ASP A 52 0.80 18.16 1.70
CA ASP A 52 1.32 19.52 1.49
C ASP A 52 2.81 19.59 1.89
N GLU A 53 3.26 18.68 2.76
CA GLU A 53 4.62 18.57 3.25
C GLU A 53 5.25 17.22 2.92
N PHE A 54 6.51 17.28 2.47
CA PHE A 54 7.31 16.14 2.06
C PHE A 54 8.57 16.04 2.91
N ILE A 55 9.08 14.82 3.09
CA ILE A 55 10.38 14.62 3.75
C ILE A 55 11.48 15.28 2.92
N THR A 56 12.39 16.02 3.55
CA THR A 56 13.42 16.76 2.80
C THR A 56 14.69 15.93 2.62
N PRO A 57 15.50 16.18 1.57
CA PRO A 57 16.80 15.52 1.42
C PRO A 57 17.70 15.65 2.65
N GLU A 58 17.70 16.80 3.32
CA GLU A 58 18.49 17.02 4.53
C GLU A 58 18.04 16.13 5.70
N GLN A 59 16.73 15.93 5.86
CA GLN A 59 16.19 15.01 6.87
C GLN A 59 16.59 13.57 6.55
N ILE A 60 16.57 13.18 5.28
CA ILE A 60 17.00 11.85 4.83
C ILE A 60 18.48 11.65 5.12
N GLU A 61 19.33 12.62 4.78
CA GLU A 61 20.76 12.61 5.07
C GLU A 61 21.03 12.52 6.58
N GLU A 62 20.29 13.26 7.40
CA GLU A 62 20.40 13.21 8.86
C GLU A 62 20.04 11.81 9.40
N ILE A 63 18.94 11.20 8.92
CA ILE A 63 18.57 9.84 9.31
C ILE A 63 19.64 8.84 8.87
N ALA A 64 20.06 8.89 7.61
CA ALA A 64 21.07 7.99 7.06
C ALA A 64 22.43 8.10 7.77
N ALA A 65 22.79 9.29 8.28
CA ALA A 65 24.01 9.49 9.05
C ALA A 65 23.94 8.92 10.48
N ASN A 66 22.74 8.71 11.01
CA ASN A 66 22.51 8.24 12.38
C ASN A 66 21.96 6.80 12.47
N THR A 67 21.75 6.15 11.33
CA THR A 67 21.35 4.73 11.25
C THR A 67 22.34 3.93 10.42
N LYS A 68 22.33 2.60 10.57
CA LYS A 68 23.18 1.69 9.79
C LYS A 68 22.29 0.85 8.88
N SER A 69 22.23 1.23 7.61
CA SER A 69 21.45 0.50 6.61
C SER A 69 22.29 -0.56 5.89
N SER A 70 21.69 -1.73 5.65
CA SER A 70 22.19 -2.71 4.67
C SER A 70 21.62 -2.46 3.28
N LEU A 71 20.42 -1.88 3.21
CA LEU A 71 19.75 -1.40 2.01
C LEU A 71 18.98 -0.15 2.40
N SER A 72 19.02 0.89 1.56
CA SER A 72 18.24 2.10 1.76
C SER A 72 17.90 2.76 0.44
N GLY A 73 16.85 3.55 0.43
CA GLY A 73 16.49 4.37 -0.72
C GLY A 73 15.25 5.21 -0.45
N THR A 74 14.96 6.06 -1.41
CA THR A 74 13.87 7.02 -1.37
C THR A 74 12.83 6.69 -2.43
N GLY A 75 11.57 6.72 -2.02
CA GLY A 75 10.43 6.81 -2.93
C GLY A 75 10.07 8.28 -3.13
N TYR A 76 9.72 8.65 -4.36
CA TYR A 76 9.53 10.02 -4.80
C TYR A 76 8.13 10.21 -5.38
N ALA A 77 7.54 11.35 -5.03
CA ALA A 77 6.32 11.82 -5.63
C ALA A 77 6.61 12.69 -6.85
N VAL A 78 5.98 12.40 -8.00
CA VAL A 78 6.05 13.26 -9.19
C VAL A 78 5.00 14.36 -9.08
N ARG A 79 5.43 15.60 -8.82
CA ARG A 79 4.57 16.77 -8.57
C ARG A 79 4.28 17.61 -9.81
N LYS A 80 4.64 17.11 -11.00
CA LYS A 80 4.20 17.69 -12.27
C LYS A 80 2.90 17.00 -12.72
N PRO A 81 1.88 17.74 -13.19
CA PRO A 81 0.70 17.13 -13.80
C PRO A 81 1.11 16.17 -14.90
N VAL A 82 0.70 14.90 -14.76
CA VAL A 82 1.02 13.83 -15.68
C VAL A 82 -0.19 12.94 -15.86
N TYR A 83 -0.45 12.56 -17.10
CA TYR A 83 -1.56 11.68 -17.47
C TYR A 83 -1.04 10.58 -18.37
N LEU A 84 -1.53 9.35 -18.22
CA LEU A 84 -1.22 8.26 -19.15
C LEU A 84 -2.37 8.07 -20.12
N TRP A 85 -2.03 7.84 -21.38
CA TRP A 85 -2.98 7.42 -22.40
C TRP A 85 -3.21 5.92 -22.29
N MET A 86 -4.47 5.52 -22.20
CA MET A 86 -4.88 4.12 -22.08
C MET A 86 -6.13 3.85 -22.91
N THR A 87 -6.42 2.59 -23.17
CA THR A 87 -7.63 2.20 -23.89
C THR A 87 -8.88 2.62 -23.11
N GLU A 88 -9.95 3.01 -23.81
CA GLU A 88 -11.23 3.29 -23.15
C GLU A 88 -11.73 2.12 -22.29
N ASP A 89 -11.56 0.88 -22.75
CA ASP A 89 -12.01 -0.31 -22.03
C ASP A 89 -11.33 -0.46 -20.66
N ALA A 90 -10.01 -0.22 -20.60
CA ALA A 90 -9.27 -0.22 -19.33
C ALA A 90 -9.82 0.83 -18.36
N LEU A 91 -9.94 2.09 -18.82
CA LEU A 91 -10.42 3.17 -17.96
C LEU A 91 -11.87 2.94 -17.48
N ARG A 92 -12.74 2.46 -18.38
CA ARG A 92 -14.13 2.11 -18.07
C ARG A 92 -14.21 1.00 -17.03
N GLN A 93 -13.33 0.00 -17.11
CA GLN A 93 -13.30 -1.08 -16.13
C GLN A 93 -12.95 -0.58 -14.73
N ASP A 94 -12.06 0.41 -14.62
CA ASP A 94 -11.66 0.97 -13.34
C ASP A 94 -12.80 1.82 -12.72
N TYR A 95 -13.41 2.71 -13.51
CA TYR A 95 -14.55 3.51 -13.06
C TYR A 95 -15.82 2.71 -12.77
N ALA A 96 -16.01 1.53 -13.37
CA ALA A 96 -17.18 0.69 -13.12
C ALA A 96 -17.36 0.27 -11.64
N ARG A 97 -16.32 0.44 -10.81
CA ARG A 97 -16.37 0.23 -9.36
C ARG A 97 -17.07 1.37 -8.61
N TYR A 98 -17.13 2.56 -9.21
CA TYR A 98 -17.54 3.81 -8.57
C TYR A 98 -18.76 4.45 -9.26
N GLU A 99 -18.94 4.23 -10.57
CA GLU A 99 -19.95 4.88 -11.39
C GLU A 99 -20.90 3.88 -12.05
N SER A 100 -22.15 4.29 -12.28
CA SER A 100 -23.09 3.56 -13.14
C SER A 100 -22.69 3.70 -14.63
N ALA A 101 -23.20 2.82 -15.48
CA ALA A 101 -22.93 2.89 -16.93
C ALA A 101 -23.32 4.26 -17.55
N GLU A 102 -24.43 4.84 -17.11
CA GLU A 102 -24.91 6.14 -17.59
C GLU A 102 -24.02 7.30 -17.15
N GLN A 103 -23.51 7.24 -15.90
CA GLN A 103 -22.56 8.22 -15.38
C GLN A 103 -21.23 8.13 -16.13
N LEU A 104 -20.76 6.90 -16.35
CA LEU A 104 -19.51 6.63 -17.04
C LEU A 104 -19.54 7.12 -18.49
N ASP A 105 -20.63 6.91 -19.23
CA ASP A 105 -20.73 7.44 -20.59
C ASP A 105 -20.66 8.97 -20.64
N SER A 106 -21.34 9.64 -19.71
CA SER A 106 -21.26 11.10 -19.57
C SER A 106 -19.85 11.54 -19.18
N HIS A 107 -19.20 10.85 -18.25
CA HIS A 107 -17.83 11.15 -17.81
C HIS A 107 -16.82 10.97 -18.93
N MET A 108 -16.80 9.81 -19.59
CA MET A 108 -15.95 9.52 -20.73
C MET A 108 -16.14 10.54 -21.86
N SER A 109 -17.37 11.01 -22.12
CA SER A 109 -17.61 12.02 -23.16
C SER A 109 -16.93 13.38 -22.91
N ARG A 110 -16.59 13.69 -21.64
CA ARG A 110 -15.96 14.95 -21.22
C ARG A 110 -14.43 14.87 -21.16
N MET A 111 -13.87 13.66 -21.16
CA MET A 111 -12.43 13.43 -21.13
C MET A 111 -11.77 13.73 -22.49
N GLU A 112 -10.45 13.87 -22.48
CA GLU A 112 -9.68 14.04 -23.72
C GLU A 112 -9.44 12.68 -24.39
N HIS A 113 -9.71 12.61 -25.70
CA HIS A 113 -9.59 11.41 -26.52
C HIS A 113 -8.58 11.60 -27.64
N ARG A 114 -7.80 10.54 -27.91
CA ARG A 114 -6.89 10.42 -29.04
C ARG A 114 -7.12 9.08 -29.74
N GLY A 115 -8.02 9.07 -30.71
CA GLY A 115 -8.41 7.83 -31.38
C GLY A 115 -9.23 6.94 -30.44
N ASP A 116 -8.71 5.76 -30.13
CA ASP A 116 -9.26 4.77 -29.19
C ASP A 116 -8.68 4.88 -27.77
N MET A 117 -7.80 5.86 -27.55
CA MET A 117 -7.20 6.14 -26.25
C MET A 117 -7.88 7.32 -25.56
N VAL A 118 -7.98 7.20 -24.24
CA VAL A 118 -8.48 8.23 -23.33
C VAL A 118 -7.38 8.59 -22.33
N MET A 119 -7.38 9.85 -21.90
CA MET A 119 -6.44 10.36 -20.92
C MET A 119 -6.87 9.95 -19.51
N GLY A 120 -6.09 9.10 -18.84
CA GLY A 120 -6.32 8.68 -17.45
C GLY A 120 -5.52 9.49 -16.44
N ASP A 121 -6.17 9.84 -15.33
CA ASP A 121 -5.56 10.50 -14.17
C ASP A 121 -4.87 9.48 -13.27
N THR A 122 -3.60 9.24 -13.58
CA THR A 122 -2.79 8.22 -12.92
C THR A 122 -1.59 8.81 -12.19
N ARG A 123 -0.93 7.99 -11.38
CA ARG A 123 0.31 8.34 -10.70
C ARG A 123 1.48 7.55 -11.23
N ILE A 124 2.62 8.25 -11.22
CA ILE A 124 3.92 7.70 -11.47
C ILE A 124 4.66 7.65 -10.14
N GLU A 125 4.99 6.44 -9.72
CA GLU A 125 5.84 6.16 -8.57
C GLU A 125 7.29 6.21 -9.03
N ALA A 126 8.08 7.11 -8.46
CA ALA A 126 9.50 7.19 -8.78
C ALA A 126 10.32 6.62 -7.63
N LEU A 127 11.26 5.72 -7.90
CA LEU A 127 12.06 5.07 -6.86
C LEU A 127 13.54 5.22 -7.15
N ASP A 128 14.34 5.28 -6.08
CA ASP A 128 15.77 4.99 -6.17
C ASP A 128 16.00 3.58 -6.71
N ASN A 129 17.03 3.43 -7.54
CA ASN A 129 17.38 2.14 -8.14
C ASN A 129 17.66 1.04 -7.09
N SER A 130 18.14 1.41 -5.90
CA SER A 130 18.37 0.47 -4.78
C SER A 130 17.08 -0.17 -4.26
N LEU A 131 15.92 0.44 -4.53
CA LEU A 131 14.61 -0.07 -4.12
C LEU A 131 14.01 -1.06 -5.13
N PHE A 132 14.58 -1.19 -6.32
CA PHE A 132 14.08 -2.15 -7.31
C PHE A 132 14.20 -3.60 -6.85
N ASP A 133 15.16 -3.90 -5.96
CA ASP A 133 15.29 -5.23 -5.33
C ASP A 133 14.09 -5.59 -4.44
N LYS A 134 13.25 -4.62 -4.06
CA LYS A 134 12.01 -4.83 -3.32
C LYS A 134 10.79 -5.04 -4.21
N LEU A 135 10.92 -4.87 -5.52
CA LEU A 135 9.84 -5.10 -6.47
C LEU A 135 9.80 -6.57 -6.87
N GLN A 136 8.63 -7.20 -6.76
CA GLN A 136 8.45 -8.53 -7.28
C GLN A 136 8.07 -8.44 -8.76
N VAL A 137 8.95 -8.91 -9.63
CA VAL A 137 8.69 -8.97 -11.08
C VAL A 137 7.73 -10.13 -11.36
N PHE A 138 6.55 -9.81 -11.89
CA PHE A 138 5.58 -10.78 -12.36
C PHE A 138 5.88 -11.22 -13.80
N ASP A 139 6.19 -10.26 -14.68
CA ASP A 139 6.56 -10.50 -16.08
C ASP A 139 7.56 -9.43 -16.57
N GLY A 140 8.40 -9.77 -17.54
CA GLY A 140 9.42 -8.89 -18.11
C GLY A 140 10.72 -8.77 -17.32
N ASP A 141 11.42 -7.66 -17.49
CA ASP A 141 12.74 -7.36 -16.90
C ASP A 141 12.84 -5.87 -16.53
N ILE A 142 13.25 -5.59 -15.29
CA ILE A 142 13.39 -4.22 -14.78
C ILE A 142 14.74 -3.59 -15.15
N SER A 143 15.71 -4.38 -15.59
CA SER A 143 17.07 -3.94 -15.93
C SER A 143 17.13 -2.74 -16.88
N PRO A 144 16.25 -2.60 -17.90
CA PRO A 144 16.23 -1.41 -18.76
C PRO A 144 16.03 -0.09 -18.01
N MET A 145 15.35 -0.09 -16.86
CA MET A 145 15.14 1.11 -16.03
C MET A 145 16.43 1.58 -15.33
N LEU A 146 17.44 0.72 -15.22
CA LEU A 146 18.76 1.03 -14.65
C LEU A 146 19.70 1.67 -15.67
N GLU A 147 19.37 1.61 -16.97
CA GLU A 147 20.21 2.20 -18.02
C GLU A 147 20.08 3.73 -18.02
N PRO A 148 21.19 4.48 -18.22
CA PRO A 148 21.10 5.94 -18.27
C PRO A 148 20.30 6.39 -19.49
N ASN A 149 19.45 7.42 -19.32
CA ASN A 149 18.61 8.00 -20.37
C ASN A 149 17.67 7.01 -21.07
N ASN A 150 17.21 5.97 -20.37
CA ASN A 150 16.20 5.05 -20.88
C ASN A 150 14.82 5.71 -20.97
N ASN A 151 13.90 5.05 -21.68
CA ASN A 151 12.46 5.32 -21.66
C ASN A 151 11.72 4.02 -21.27
N ALA A 152 12.21 3.31 -20.27
CA ALA A 152 11.59 2.11 -19.73
C ALA A 152 10.64 2.48 -18.60
N ILE A 153 9.49 1.81 -18.54
CA ILE A 153 8.50 1.95 -17.48
C ILE A 153 8.05 0.57 -17.02
N ALA A 154 7.86 0.41 -15.71
CA ALA A 154 7.19 -0.77 -15.18
C ALA A 154 5.74 -0.42 -14.82
N ILE A 155 4.84 -1.38 -15.02
CA ILE A 155 3.44 -1.25 -14.62
C ILE A 155 3.29 -1.93 -13.27
N ALA A 156 2.74 -1.20 -12.30
CA ALA A 156 2.39 -1.77 -11.01
C ALA A 156 1.09 -2.58 -11.15
N VAL A 157 1.16 -3.87 -10.80
CA VAL A 157 0.04 -4.81 -10.86
C VAL A 157 -0.35 -5.26 -9.46
N SER A 158 -1.63 -5.62 -9.29
CA SER A 158 -2.11 -6.23 -8.05
C SER A 158 -2.32 -7.72 -8.26
N LEU A 159 -1.58 -8.53 -7.50
CA LEU A 159 -1.70 -9.99 -7.52
C LEU A 159 -2.69 -10.47 -6.45
N ASP A 160 -3.30 -11.63 -6.68
CA ASP A 160 -4.09 -12.31 -5.66
C ASP A 160 -3.20 -13.01 -4.62
N ASP A 161 -3.81 -13.56 -3.56
CA ASP A 161 -3.10 -14.28 -2.49
C ASP A 161 -2.29 -15.51 -2.97
N TYR A 162 -2.47 -15.93 -4.22
CA TYR A 162 -1.77 -17.03 -4.86
C TYR A 162 -0.71 -16.55 -5.87
N GLY A 163 -0.52 -15.24 -6.02
CA GLY A 163 0.41 -14.63 -6.96
C GLY A 163 -0.09 -14.58 -8.41
N ASN A 164 -1.39 -14.76 -8.65
CA ASN A 164 -1.97 -14.65 -9.99
C ASN A 164 -2.47 -13.23 -10.26
N LEU A 165 -2.44 -12.83 -11.53
CA LEU A 165 -3.02 -11.58 -12.02
C LEU A 165 -4.50 -11.81 -12.38
N PRO A 166 -5.49 -11.35 -11.60
CA PRO A 166 -6.90 -11.68 -11.79
C PRO A 166 -7.54 -11.04 -13.05
N ASN A 167 -6.86 -10.09 -13.70
CA ASN A 167 -7.36 -9.42 -14.91
C ASN A 167 -6.21 -8.95 -15.84
N PRO A 168 -5.57 -9.87 -16.57
CA PRO A 168 -4.38 -9.55 -17.36
C PRO A 168 -4.67 -8.63 -18.54
N GLU A 169 -5.86 -8.69 -19.14
CA GLU A 169 -6.20 -7.89 -20.33
C GLU A 169 -6.39 -6.40 -20.04
N TYR A 170 -6.51 -6.00 -18.77
CA TYR A 170 -6.50 -4.60 -18.37
C TYR A 170 -5.12 -3.97 -18.50
N TYR A 171 -4.06 -4.73 -18.24
CA TYR A 171 -2.72 -4.18 -18.22
C TYR A 171 -2.09 -4.20 -19.62
N PRO A 172 -1.30 -3.18 -19.98
CA PRO A 172 -0.48 -3.22 -21.18
C PRO A 172 0.61 -4.30 -21.03
N LYS A 173 1.04 -4.86 -22.15
CA LYS A 173 1.97 -5.99 -22.18
C LYS A 173 3.41 -5.50 -22.21
N VAL A 174 4.33 -6.34 -21.75
CA VAL A 174 5.77 -6.08 -21.89
C VAL A 174 6.11 -5.89 -23.37
N GLY A 175 6.80 -4.78 -23.67
CA GLY A 175 7.12 -4.33 -25.03
C GLY A 175 6.13 -3.34 -25.63
N ASP A 176 4.94 -3.15 -25.03
CA ASP A 176 4.01 -2.13 -25.48
C ASP A 176 4.56 -0.72 -25.23
N THR A 177 4.09 0.24 -26.02
CA THR A 177 4.41 1.65 -25.85
C THR A 177 3.26 2.35 -25.13
N ILE A 178 3.57 3.06 -24.04
CA ILE A 178 2.63 3.91 -23.32
C ILE A 178 3.07 5.36 -23.46
N THR A 179 2.12 6.24 -23.74
CA THR A 179 2.37 7.68 -23.78
C THR A 179 1.96 8.31 -22.46
N ALA A 180 2.86 9.08 -21.85
CA ALA A 180 2.55 9.99 -20.77
C ALA A 180 2.58 11.44 -21.27
N THR A 181 1.57 12.22 -20.94
CA THR A 181 1.55 13.67 -21.20
C THR A 181 1.86 14.41 -19.91
N TYR A 182 3.02 15.07 -19.88
CA TYR A 182 3.40 15.99 -18.79
C TYR A 182 2.96 17.40 -19.16
N ALA A 183 2.27 18.10 -18.26
CA ALA A 183 1.84 19.48 -18.46
C ALA A 183 2.50 20.43 -17.46
N ASP A 184 2.74 21.68 -17.88
CA ASP A 184 3.26 22.72 -16.99
C ASP A 184 2.16 23.30 -16.10
N ASP A 185 0.91 23.34 -16.61
CA ASP A 185 -0.25 23.85 -15.91
C ASP A 185 -1.54 23.20 -16.43
N VAL A 186 -2.55 23.07 -15.58
CA VAL A 186 -3.88 22.55 -15.93
C VAL A 186 -4.93 23.55 -15.51
N LYS A 187 -5.79 23.96 -16.46
CA LYS A 187 -6.90 24.88 -16.18
C LYS A 187 -8.21 24.30 -16.66
N TYR A 188 -9.28 24.67 -15.98
CA TYR A 188 -10.63 24.32 -16.38
C TYR A 188 -11.19 25.39 -17.32
N ILE A 189 -11.75 24.94 -18.44
CA ILE A 189 -12.45 25.76 -19.42
C ILE A 189 -13.95 25.39 -19.47
N ASP A 190 -14.78 26.31 -19.96
CA ASP A 190 -16.15 25.99 -20.39
C ASP A 190 -16.07 25.32 -21.78
N SER A 191 -16.48 24.05 -21.86
CA SER A 191 -16.39 23.25 -23.09
C SER A 191 -17.19 23.83 -24.27
N ARG A 192 -18.17 24.71 -24.02
CA ARG A 192 -18.98 25.34 -25.08
C ARG A 192 -18.28 26.53 -25.71
N THR A 193 -17.53 27.30 -24.92
CA THR A 193 -16.90 28.56 -25.35
C THR A 193 -15.40 28.43 -25.55
N GLY A 194 -14.76 27.47 -24.88
CA GLY A 194 -13.31 27.32 -24.82
C GLY A 194 -12.59 28.33 -23.93
N GLU A 195 -13.34 29.21 -23.25
CA GLU A 195 -12.80 30.21 -22.32
C GLU A 195 -12.59 29.61 -20.92
N LEU A 196 -11.75 30.27 -20.10
CA LEU A 196 -11.54 29.84 -18.72
C LEU A 196 -12.86 29.84 -17.94
N ARG A 197 -13.06 28.79 -17.16
CA ARG A 197 -14.21 28.63 -16.27
C ARG A 197 -14.38 29.86 -15.37
N THR A 198 -15.62 30.31 -15.21
CA THR A 198 -16.02 31.32 -14.23
C THR A 198 -16.90 30.70 -13.14
N GLU A 199 -17.29 31.49 -12.12
CA GLU A 199 -18.24 31.04 -11.09
C GLU A 199 -19.62 30.67 -11.68
N ASP A 200 -19.97 31.22 -12.84
CA ASP A 200 -21.24 31.00 -13.51
C ASP A 200 -21.22 29.82 -14.51
N THR A 201 -20.06 29.21 -14.74
CA THR A 201 -19.95 28.04 -15.63
C THR A 201 -20.63 26.83 -14.97
N PRO A 202 -21.62 26.18 -15.61
CA PRO A 202 -22.20 24.95 -15.08
C PRO A 202 -21.20 23.80 -15.09
N GLU A 203 -21.23 22.94 -14.06
CA GLU A 203 -20.28 21.84 -13.86
C GLU A 203 -20.26 20.84 -15.02
N GLU A 204 -21.39 20.63 -15.69
CA GLU A 204 -21.49 19.73 -16.84
C GLU A 204 -20.66 20.19 -18.05
N TYR A 205 -20.22 21.45 -18.08
CA TYR A 205 -19.35 22.01 -19.12
C TYR A 205 -17.90 22.20 -18.65
N PHE A 206 -17.52 21.71 -17.47
CA PHE A 206 -16.12 21.75 -17.04
C PHE A 206 -15.30 20.77 -17.88
N GLN A 207 -14.24 21.30 -18.49
CA GLN A 207 -13.26 20.49 -19.20
C GLN A 207 -11.85 20.91 -18.80
N GLU A 208 -10.99 19.93 -18.53
CA GLU A 208 -9.57 20.17 -18.29
C GLU A 208 -8.86 20.55 -19.59
N LYS A 209 -7.97 21.52 -19.50
CA LYS A 209 -7.10 21.94 -20.58
C LYS A 209 -5.67 22.03 -20.09
N LEU A 210 -4.81 21.25 -20.73
CA LEU A 210 -3.38 21.19 -20.46
C LEU A 210 -2.64 22.33 -21.18
N TYR A 211 -1.73 22.99 -20.46
CA TYR A 211 -0.84 24.02 -20.99
C TYR A 211 0.61 23.57 -20.84
N GLY A 212 1.44 23.87 -21.85
CA GLY A 212 2.84 23.40 -21.87
C GLY A 212 2.96 21.88 -21.95
N ALA A 213 1.94 21.20 -22.50
CA ALA A 213 1.88 19.76 -22.57
C ALA A 213 2.98 19.19 -23.49
N ARG A 214 3.67 18.16 -23.02
CA ARG A 214 4.68 17.39 -23.75
C ARG A 214 4.42 15.91 -23.55
N ASP A 215 4.37 15.18 -24.65
CA ASP A 215 4.29 13.73 -24.63
C ASP A 215 5.67 13.10 -24.46
N VAL A 216 5.70 12.02 -23.69
CA VAL A 216 6.85 11.13 -23.52
C VAL A 216 6.35 9.71 -23.75
N GLU A 217 7.00 9.00 -24.67
CA GLU A 217 6.71 7.60 -24.94
C GLU A 217 7.67 6.71 -24.15
N TYR A 218 7.09 5.75 -23.43
CA TYR A 218 7.81 4.73 -22.67
C TYR A 218 7.52 3.34 -23.23
N THR A 219 8.51 2.46 -23.16
CA THR A 219 8.33 1.04 -23.43
C THR A 219 8.13 0.31 -22.10
N VAL A 220 7.04 -0.47 -22.01
CA VAL A 220 6.77 -1.31 -20.83
C VAL A 220 7.84 -2.38 -20.75
N CYS A 221 8.70 -2.33 -19.73
CA CYS A 221 9.77 -3.31 -19.56
C CYS A 221 9.38 -4.46 -18.62
N ALA A 222 8.49 -4.21 -17.66
CA ALA A 222 8.04 -5.20 -16.70
C ALA A 222 6.65 -4.91 -16.14
N LEU A 223 5.98 -5.98 -15.67
CA LEU A 223 4.86 -5.92 -14.75
C LEU A 223 5.40 -6.27 -13.36
N VAL A 224 5.20 -5.40 -12.37
CA VAL A 224 5.78 -5.53 -11.03
C VAL A 224 4.71 -5.40 -9.97
N GLU A 225 4.82 -6.16 -8.89
CA GLU A 225 4.05 -5.89 -7.67
C GLU A 225 4.82 -4.86 -6.84
N LEU A 226 4.21 -3.69 -6.66
CA LEU A 226 4.73 -2.61 -5.82
C LEU A 226 4.22 -2.80 -4.38
N PRO A 227 5.10 -3.04 -3.39
CA PRO A 227 4.67 -3.14 -2.00
C PRO A 227 3.90 -1.89 -1.53
N TYR A 228 2.72 -2.10 -0.95
CA TYR A 228 1.85 -1.02 -0.47
C TYR A 228 2.58 -0.03 0.45
N SER A 229 3.41 -0.52 1.37
CA SER A 229 4.17 0.32 2.29
C SER A 229 5.19 1.26 1.62
N MET A 230 5.59 0.98 0.38
CA MET A 230 6.54 1.75 -0.45
C MET A 230 5.85 2.58 -1.54
N SER A 231 4.53 2.48 -1.70
CA SER A 231 3.76 3.26 -2.68
C SER A 231 3.22 4.56 -2.06
N TYR A 232 2.48 5.33 -2.85
CA TYR A 232 1.60 6.42 -2.39
C TYR A 232 0.59 5.94 -1.34
N ARG A 233 0.32 4.63 -1.26
CA ARG A 233 -0.68 4.00 -0.40
C ARG A 233 -2.15 4.32 -0.72
N TYR A 234 -2.39 5.06 -1.80
CA TYR A 234 -3.69 5.29 -2.40
C TYR A 234 -3.52 5.39 -3.91
N GLY A 235 -4.38 4.71 -4.65
CA GLY A 235 -4.30 4.66 -6.11
C GLY A 235 -4.83 5.90 -6.81
N GLY A 236 -4.49 6.01 -8.09
CA GLY A 236 -5.17 6.86 -9.06
C GLY A 236 -6.22 6.07 -9.83
N ILE A 237 -6.74 6.65 -10.92
CA ILE A 237 -7.55 5.92 -11.88
C ILE A 237 -6.68 5.53 -13.08
N GLY A 238 -6.71 4.26 -13.47
CA GLY A 238 -5.92 3.73 -14.58
C GLY A 238 -4.65 2.99 -14.14
N TYR A 239 -3.60 3.03 -14.96
CA TYR A 239 -2.38 2.25 -14.73
C TYR A 239 -1.45 2.92 -13.71
N GLU A 240 -1.29 2.31 -12.54
CA GLU A 240 -0.18 2.65 -11.66
C GLU A 240 1.15 2.24 -12.30
N THR A 241 2.16 3.10 -12.21
CA THR A 241 3.44 2.88 -12.90
C THR A 241 4.62 3.20 -12.00
N VAL A 242 5.75 2.56 -12.30
CA VAL A 242 7.03 2.77 -11.61
C VAL A 242 8.08 3.26 -12.61
N LEU A 243 8.81 4.31 -12.23
CA LEU A 243 9.99 4.84 -12.92
C LEU A 243 11.20 4.86 -12.00
N SER A 244 12.40 4.90 -12.58
CA SER A 244 13.59 5.33 -11.83
C SER A 244 13.50 6.82 -11.53
N VAL A 245 14.10 7.24 -10.41
CA VAL A 245 14.16 8.65 -10.03
C VAL A 245 14.82 9.50 -11.12
N ASP A 246 15.86 9.01 -11.80
CA ASP A 246 16.55 9.75 -12.86
C ASP A 246 15.61 10.06 -14.04
N THR A 247 14.84 9.07 -14.50
CA THR A 247 13.86 9.23 -15.58
C THR A 247 12.73 10.16 -15.14
N ALA A 248 12.21 9.98 -13.93
CA ALA A 248 11.16 10.83 -13.38
C ALA A 248 11.61 12.29 -13.24
N GLN A 249 12.83 12.55 -12.75
CA GLN A 249 13.39 13.90 -12.66
C GLN A 249 13.55 14.53 -14.03
N ARG A 250 14.11 13.79 -15.00
CA ARG A 250 14.29 14.28 -16.38
C ARG A 250 12.95 14.67 -17.00
N ASP A 251 11.96 13.78 -16.95
CA ASP A 251 10.74 13.94 -17.73
C ASP A 251 9.73 14.88 -17.09
N SER A 252 9.73 14.94 -15.76
CA SER A 252 8.95 15.93 -15.00
C SER A 252 9.62 17.31 -14.93
N GLY A 253 10.85 17.48 -15.42
CA GLY A 253 11.58 18.76 -15.36
C GLY A 253 12.02 19.13 -13.95
N GLY A 254 12.43 18.15 -13.15
CA GLY A 254 12.94 18.34 -11.79
C GLY A 254 11.87 18.30 -10.70
N ALA A 255 10.68 17.77 -10.99
CA ALA A 255 9.53 17.80 -10.09
C ALA A 255 9.30 16.46 -9.35
N ALA A 256 10.29 15.58 -9.29
CA ALA A 256 10.22 14.43 -8.39
C ALA A 256 10.75 14.83 -7.00
N ILE A 257 9.90 14.73 -5.99
CA ILE A 257 10.18 15.20 -4.62
C ILE A 257 10.21 13.98 -3.69
N PRO A 258 11.18 13.85 -2.77
CA PRO A 258 11.19 12.72 -1.83
C PRO A 258 9.86 12.62 -1.07
N MET A 259 9.23 11.45 -1.15
CA MET A 259 7.96 11.15 -0.49
C MET A 259 8.17 10.31 0.76
N LEU A 260 9.08 9.35 0.70
CA LEU A 260 9.43 8.48 1.82
C LEU A 260 10.90 8.12 1.76
N TYR A 261 11.48 7.85 2.91
CA TYR A 261 12.76 7.19 3.02
C TYR A 261 12.57 5.85 3.71
N LEU A 262 13.14 4.79 3.15
CA LEU A 262 13.09 3.47 3.74
C LEU A 262 14.48 2.85 3.82
N PHE A 263 14.66 1.98 4.81
CA PHE A 263 15.89 1.22 4.95
C PHE A 263 15.68 -0.09 5.72
N ASP A 264 16.54 -1.05 5.40
CA ASP A 264 16.73 -2.30 6.14
C ASP A 264 18.05 -2.25 6.89
N THR A 265 18.13 -3.03 7.96
CA THR A 265 19.30 -3.18 8.81
C THR A 265 19.93 -4.56 8.64
N ALA A 266 21.23 -4.66 8.91
CA ALA A 266 21.97 -5.91 8.74
C ALA A 266 21.64 -6.96 9.82
N ASP A 267 21.32 -6.51 11.03
CA ASP A 267 21.02 -7.37 12.18
C ASP A 267 20.10 -6.68 13.21
N ASP A 268 19.59 -7.49 14.15
CA ASP A 268 18.66 -7.04 15.20
C ASP A 268 19.24 -5.96 16.12
N ALA A 269 20.58 -5.84 16.26
CA ALA A 269 21.19 -4.83 17.10
C ALA A 269 21.13 -3.46 16.41
N ASP A 270 21.44 -3.42 15.11
CA ASP A 270 21.29 -2.23 14.29
C ASP A 270 19.79 -1.84 14.14
N GLU A 271 18.87 -2.81 14.02
CA GLU A 271 17.40 -2.57 14.07
C GLU A 271 17.01 -1.85 15.38
N ALA A 272 17.49 -2.35 16.52
CA ALA A 272 17.18 -1.77 17.83
C ALA A 272 17.78 -0.37 18.05
N GLU A 273 19.00 -0.12 17.55
CA GLU A 273 19.62 1.21 17.58
C GLU A 273 18.83 2.22 16.73
N ALA A 274 18.42 1.82 15.52
CA ALA A 274 17.61 2.65 14.64
C ALA A 274 16.23 2.95 15.23
N GLU A 275 15.55 1.96 15.81
CA GLU A 275 14.28 2.14 16.53
C GLU A 275 14.42 3.15 17.68
N GLN A 276 15.52 3.07 18.45
CA GLN A 276 15.77 4.02 19.53
C GLN A 276 16.02 5.45 19.01
N TYR A 277 16.71 5.59 17.88
CA TYR A 277 16.97 6.88 17.27
C TYR A 277 15.67 7.51 16.74
N LEU A 278 14.93 6.77 15.91
CA LEU A 278 13.70 7.26 15.26
C LEU A 278 12.62 7.57 16.29
N SER A 279 12.43 6.73 17.32
CA SER A 279 11.48 7.00 18.40
C SER A 279 11.77 8.32 19.13
N LYS A 280 13.04 8.72 19.26
CA LYS A 280 13.41 10.03 19.83
C LYS A 280 13.19 11.16 18.83
N LEU A 281 13.59 10.95 17.57
CA LEU A 281 13.43 11.93 16.50
C LEU A 281 11.96 12.32 16.32
N THR A 282 11.04 11.36 16.46
CA THR A 282 9.60 11.56 16.24
C THR A 282 8.78 11.67 17.53
N ALA A 283 9.41 11.84 18.69
CA ALA A 283 8.72 11.84 19.99
C ALA A 283 7.78 13.05 20.22
N GLY A 284 7.95 14.13 19.45
CA GLY A 284 7.18 15.37 19.60
C GLY A 284 5.79 15.29 18.98
N GLU A 285 4.77 15.85 19.66
CA GLU A 285 3.39 15.97 19.15
C GLU A 285 3.32 16.71 17.80
N PHE A 286 4.25 17.63 17.56
CA PHE A 286 4.42 18.38 16.32
C PHE A 286 5.68 17.98 15.55
N SER A 287 6.15 16.74 15.72
CA SER A 287 7.25 16.24 14.91
C SER A 287 6.88 16.34 13.43
N PRO A 288 7.75 16.94 12.58
CA PRO A 288 7.52 16.97 11.14
C PRO A 288 7.67 15.58 10.49
N LEU A 289 8.18 14.61 11.26
CA LEU A 289 8.41 13.24 10.81
C LEU A 289 7.63 12.25 11.67
N MET A 290 7.25 11.16 11.03
CA MET A 290 6.69 9.95 11.61
C MET A 290 7.40 8.76 10.96
N TYR A 291 7.38 7.61 11.63
CA TYR A 291 7.91 6.38 11.05
C TYR A 291 7.01 5.21 11.37
N GLU A 292 7.08 4.20 10.51
CA GLU A 292 6.60 2.85 10.76
C GLU A 292 7.81 1.92 10.86
N SER A 293 7.72 0.91 11.72
CA SER A 293 8.77 -0.09 11.86
C SER A 293 8.23 -1.52 11.89
N LYS A 294 9.05 -2.42 11.37
CA LYS A 294 8.82 -3.86 11.42
C LYS A 294 8.74 -4.39 12.85
N ALA A 295 9.52 -3.82 13.77
CA ALA A 295 9.43 -4.11 15.20
C ALA A 295 8.04 -3.81 15.76
N THR A 296 7.45 -2.67 15.37
CA THR A 296 6.08 -2.30 15.76
C THR A 296 5.06 -3.28 15.20
N ALA A 297 5.14 -3.65 13.91
CA ALA A 297 4.26 -4.65 13.30
C ALA A 297 4.36 -6.03 14.00
N ARG A 298 5.58 -6.48 14.35
CA ARG A 298 5.79 -7.72 15.14
C ARG A 298 5.11 -7.64 16.52
N SER A 299 5.21 -6.50 17.18
CA SER A 299 4.58 -6.26 18.49
C SER A 299 3.06 -6.28 18.41
N GLU A 300 2.48 -5.58 17.44
CA GLU A 300 1.03 -5.54 17.22
C GLU A 300 0.47 -6.94 16.93
N PHE A 301 1.14 -7.71 16.09
CA PHE A 301 0.77 -9.11 15.83
C PHE A 301 0.82 -9.97 17.10
N ALA A 302 1.87 -9.81 17.92
CA ALA A 302 1.99 -10.56 19.16
C ALA A 302 0.87 -10.23 20.14
N GLN A 303 0.48 -8.95 20.24
CA GLN A 303 -0.66 -8.48 21.05
C GLN A 303 -1.98 -9.03 20.52
N PHE A 304 -2.19 -8.98 19.20
CA PHE A 304 -3.36 -9.56 18.54
C PHE A 304 -3.48 -11.06 18.85
N ARG A 305 -2.39 -11.81 18.74
CA ARG A 305 -2.33 -13.24 19.08
C ARG A 305 -2.66 -13.49 20.55
N GLN A 306 -2.11 -12.66 21.44
CA GLN A 306 -2.32 -12.76 22.88
C GLN A 306 -3.78 -12.51 23.28
N MET A 307 -4.48 -11.60 22.59
CA MET A 307 -5.89 -11.34 22.81
C MET A 307 -6.75 -12.61 22.64
N PHE A 308 -6.54 -13.39 21.58
CA PHE A 308 -7.27 -14.64 21.36
C PHE A 308 -6.98 -15.68 22.45
N LEU A 309 -5.72 -15.81 22.87
CA LEU A 309 -5.35 -16.73 23.93
C LEU A 309 -5.98 -16.35 25.28
N LEU A 310 -6.03 -15.06 25.59
CA LEU A 310 -6.60 -14.58 26.84
C LEU A 310 -8.13 -14.76 26.87
N VAL A 311 -8.84 -14.26 25.85
CA VAL A 311 -10.31 -14.35 25.80
C VAL A 311 -10.76 -15.81 25.66
N GLY A 312 -10.19 -16.52 24.70
CA GLY A 312 -10.52 -17.93 24.46
C GLY A 312 -10.11 -18.82 25.64
N GLY A 313 -8.95 -18.57 26.24
CA GLY A 313 -8.47 -19.30 27.41
C GLY A 313 -9.37 -19.12 28.63
N ILE A 314 -9.82 -17.89 28.92
CA ILE A 314 -10.77 -17.60 29.99
C ILE A 314 -12.10 -18.33 29.74
N LEU A 315 -12.63 -18.30 28.52
CA LEU A 315 -13.85 -19.02 28.17
C LEU A 315 -13.71 -20.54 28.38
N CYS A 316 -12.59 -21.13 27.93
CA CYS A 316 -12.30 -22.54 28.15
C CYS A 316 -12.18 -22.87 29.65
N ALA A 317 -11.56 -22.00 30.43
CA ALA A 317 -11.42 -22.15 31.88
C ALA A 317 -12.76 -22.08 32.61
N ILE A 318 -13.66 -21.15 32.24
CA ILE A 318 -15.01 -21.04 32.81
C ILE A 318 -15.79 -22.33 32.53
N ILE A 319 -15.78 -22.83 31.29
CA ILE A 319 -16.47 -24.07 30.92
C ILE A 319 -15.90 -25.26 31.70
N GLY A 320 -14.58 -25.33 31.84
CA GLY A 320 -13.89 -26.35 32.63
C GLY A 320 -14.28 -26.30 34.11
N LEU A 321 -14.33 -25.09 34.69
CA LEU A 321 -14.70 -24.86 36.09
C LEU A 321 -16.16 -25.21 36.36
N VAL A 322 -17.09 -24.83 35.47
CA VAL A 322 -18.50 -25.25 35.54
C VAL A 322 -18.60 -26.78 35.48
N GLY A 323 -17.80 -27.42 34.63
CA GLY A 323 -17.69 -28.88 34.59
C GLY A 323 -17.21 -29.50 35.89
N LEU A 324 -16.20 -28.90 36.52
CA LEU A 324 -15.64 -29.35 37.79
C LEU A 324 -16.61 -29.15 38.97
N LEU A 325 -17.32 -28.02 39.03
CA LEU A 325 -18.34 -27.78 40.05
C LEU A 325 -19.49 -28.79 39.94
N ASN A 326 -19.93 -29.08 38.71
CA ASN A 326 -20.93 -30.11 38.45
C ASN A 326 -20.44 -31.51 38.89
N PHE A 327 -19.15 -31.79 38.75
CA PHE A 327 -18.54 -33.03 39.24
C PHE A 327 -18.60 -33.14 40.76
N PHE A 328 -18.16 -32.11 41.48
CA PHE A 328 -18.20 -32.09 42.94
C PHE A 328 -19.63 -32.26 43.46
N ASN A 329 -20.59 -31.53 42.88
CA ASN A 329 -22.00 -31.65 43.25
C ASN A 329 -22.52 -33.09 43.05
N ALA A 330 -22.26 -33.69 41.89
CA ALA A 330 -22.69 -35.06 41.61
C ALA A 330 -22.04 -36.09 42.56
N MET A 331 -20.74 -35.95 42.86
CA MET A 331 -20.07 -36.83 43.83
C MET A 331 -20.63 -36.69 45.24
N MET A 332 -20.85 -35.45 45.70
CA MET A 332 -21.40 -35.19 47.02
C MET A 332 -22.80 -35.78 47.17
N THR A 333 -23.67 -35.62 46.17
CA THR A 333 -24.99 -36.25 46.13
C THR A 333 -24.88 -37.78 46.15
N SER A 334 -23.94 -38.38 45.42
CA SER A 334 -23.74 -39.84 45.42
C SER A 334 -23.24 -40.39 46.75
N ILE A 335 -22.32 -39.69 47.43
CA ILE A 335 -21.82 -40.09 48.75
C ILE A 335 -22.95 -40.02 49.79
N LEU A 336 -23.74 -38.94 49.75
CA LEU A 336 -24.89 -38.78 50.64
C LEU A 336 -25.98 -39.83 50.40
N SER A 337 -26.24 -40.21 49.13
CA SER A 337 -27.25 -41.23 48.82
C SER A 337 -26.83 -42.64 49.25
N ARG A 338 -25.52 -42.91 49.39
CA ARG A 338 -24.97 -44.21 49.83
C ARG A 338 -24.82 -44.32 51.35
N ARG A 339 -25.03 -43.23 52.10
CA ARG A 339 -25.01 -43.20 53.56
C ARG A 339 -26.40 -43.35 54.20
N ARG A 340 -27.47 -43.39 53.41
CA ARG A 340 -28.79 -43.93 53.79
C ARG A 340 -28.86 -45.37 53.33
#